data_AF-A0A4Q6C5L5-F1
#
_entry.id   AF-A0A4Q6C5L5-F1
#
_cell.length_a   1.000
_cell.length_b   1.000
_cell.length_c   1.000
_cell.angle_alpha   90.00
_cell.angle_beta   90.00
_cell.angle_gamma   90.00
#
_symmetry.space_group_name_H-M   'P 1'
#
loop_
_entity.id
_entity.type
_entity.pdbx_description
1 polymer ?
#
loop_
_entity_poly.entity_id
_entity_poly.type
_entity_poly.pdbx_seq_one_letter_code
_entity_poly.pdbx_strand_id
1 'polypeptide(L)'
;MKITEAVKKSGGLMFNVCDPDFGSQVGQLATDVAQKVSKTLYLNRAPDVKSIVVTYGSQVIANDRLKGWTYVPAKNALEFGDELVLTEQPEGTTLTVNFNAARYEVK
;
A
#
# COMPACT_ATOMS: atom_id res chain seq x y z
N MET A 1 13.16 2.16 27.23
CA MET A 1 12.48 1.29 26.24
C MET A 1 13.23 1.43 24.93
N LYS A 2 14.03 0.43 24.54
CA LYS A 2 15.02 0.56 23.45
C LYS A 2 14.33 0.33 22.10
N ILE A 3 14.34 1.34 21.23
CA ILE A 3 13.73 1.34 19.88
C ILE A 3 14.14 0.08 19.07
N THR A 4 15.33 -0.46 19.33
CA THR A 4 15.87 -1.67 18.71
C THR A 4 15.11 -2.96 18.99
N GLU A 5 14.43 -3.10 20.13
CA GLU A 5 13.65 -4.32 20.42
C GLU A 5 12.30 -4.34 19.69
N ALA A 6 11.68 -3.16 19.49
CA ALA A 6 10.41 -3.05 18.77
C ALA A 6 10.57 -3.42 17.29
N VAL A 7 11.65 -2.94 16.65
CA VAL A 7 11.95 -3.20 15.24
C VAL A 7 12.31 -4.67 15.00
N LYS A 8 13.02 -5.33 15.92
CA LYS A 8 13.31 -6.77 15.81
C LYS A 8 12.06 -7.64 15.96
N LYS A 9 11.11 -7.27 16.83
CA LYS A 9 9.86 -8.01 17.02
C LYS A 9 8.87 -7.84 15.86
N SER A 10 8.97 -6.76 15.11
CA SER A 10 8.12 -6.48 13.94
C SER A 10 8.73 -6.94 12.62
N GLY A 11 9.94 -7.52 12.60
CA GLY A 11 10.65 -7.86 11.37
C GLY A 11 11.13 -6.64 10.57
N GLY A 12 11.28 -5.49 11.22
CA GLY A 12 11.72 -4.25 10.56
C GLY A 12 13.21 -4.28 10.23
N LEU A 13 13.57 -3.67 9.10
CA LEU A 13 14.95 -3.54 8.63
C LEU A 13 15.63 -2.38 9.37
N MET A 14 16.85 -2.63 9.86
CA MET A 14 17.69 -1.61 10.49
C MET A 14 18.81 -1.23 9.54
N PHE A 15 18.91 0.05 9.20
CA PHE A 15 19.99 0.58 8.37
C PHE A 15 20.89 1.47 9.22
N ASN A 16 22.19 1.39 8.99
CA ASN A 16 23.18 2.23 9.67
C ASN A 16 23.41 3.50 8.86
N VAL A 17 23.14 4.66 9.45
CA VAL A 17 23.26 5.97 8.78
C VAL A 17 24.71 6.32 8.42
N CYS A 18 25.69 5.71 9.08
CA CYS A 18 27.11 5.91 8.79
C CYS A 18 27.65 4.94 7.72
N ASP A 19 26.79 4.09 7.15
CA ASP A 19 27.18 3.18 6.08
C ASP A 19 27.34 3.97 4.78
N PRO A 20 28.48 3.84 4.06
CA PRO A 20 28.68 4.51 2.78
C PRO A 20 27.61 4.15 1.74
N ASP A 21 26.96 2.98 1.88
CA ASP A 21 25.89 2.52 0.99
C ASP A 21 24.47 2.80 1.51
N PHE A 22 24.32 3.57 2.60
CA PHE A 22 23.02 3.86 3.23
C PHE A 22 22.01 4.43 2.24
N GLY A 23 22.43 5.38 1.40
CA GLY A 23 21.56 6.00 0.38
C GLY A 23 21.04 4.98 -0.64
N SER A 24 21.88 4.05 -1.06
CA SER A 24 21.53 2.98 -2.01
C SER A 24 20.62 1.93 -1.38
N GLN A 25 20.85 1.57 -0.11
CA GLN A 25 20.04 0.61 0.63
C GLN A 25 18.64 1.15 0.95
N VAL A 26 18.53 2.44 1.28
CA VAL A 26 17.24 3.13 1.49
C VAL A 26 16.50 3.30 0.16
N GLY A 27 17.19 3.62 -0.93
CA GLY A 27 16.59 3.70 -2.27
C GLY A 27 16.10 2.34 -2.78
N GLN A 28 16.87 1.27 -2.55
CA GLN A 28 16.42 -0.10 -2.83
C GLN A 28 15.24 -0.49 -1.96
N LEU A 29 15.21 -0.14 -0.67
CA LEU A 29 14.06 -0.39 0.18
C LEU A 29 12.82 0.39 -0.29
N ALA A 30 12.97 1.64 -0.69
CA ALA A 30 11.86 2.43 -1.23
C ALA A 30 11.32 1.81 -2.52
N THR A 31 12.21 1.28 -3.37
CA THR A 31 11.87 0.55 -4.59
C THR A 31 11.20 -0.78 -4.27
N ASP A 32 11.71 -1.52 -3.29
CA ASP A 32 11.17 -2.81 -2.83
C ASP A 32 9.83 -2.63 -2.12
N VAL A 33 9.65 -1.56 -1.35
CA VAL A 33 8.37 -1.21 -0.70
C VAL A 33 7.39 -0.66 -1.73
N ALA A 34 7.85 0.00 -2.78
CA ALA A 34 7.01 0.38 -3.92
C ALA A 34 6.58 -0.86 -4.74
N GLN A 35 7.47 -1.85 -4.93
CA GLN A 35 7.15 -3.15 -5.53
C GLN A 35 6.35 -4.07 -4.60
N LYS A 36 6.45 -3.86 -3.29
CA LYS A 36 5.77 -4.60 -2.22
C LYS A 36 4.75 -3.72 -1.48
N VAL A 37 4.17 -2.70 -2.13
CA VAL A 37 2.82 -2.28 -1.75
C VAL A 37 2.03 -3.54 -1.98
N SER A 38 1.73 -4.22 -0.88
CA SER A 38 1.38 -5.63 -0.88
C SER A 38 0.30 -5.82 -1.94
N LYS A 39 0.44 -6.80 -2.84
CA LYS A 39 -0.58 -7.10 -3.86
C LYS A 39 -1.99 -7.13 -3.27
N THR A 40 -2.12 -7.29 -1.96
CA THR A 40 -3.34 -7.17 -1.19
C THR A 40 -3.25 -6.06 -0.13
N LEU A 41 -4.17 -5.10 -0.16
CA LEU A 41 -4.42 -4.10 0.88
C LEU A 41 -5.73 -4.44 1.61
N TYR A 42 -5.64 -4.82 2.88
CA TYR A 42 -6.81 -5.12 3.70
C TYR A 42 -7.53 -3.84 4.15
N LEU A 43 -8.85 -3.85 4.05
CA LEU A 43 -9.70 -2.75 4.50
C LEU A 43 -10.13 -2.98 5.94
N ASN A 44 -10.23 -1.90 6.71
CA ASN A 44 -10.67 -1.95 8.11
C ASN A 44 -12.18 -2.22 8.27
N ARG A 45 -12.97 -2.05 7.21
CA ARG A 45 -14.42 -2.30 7.16
C ARG A 45 -14.86 -2.58 5.73
N ALA A 46 -16.01 -3.23 5.56
CA ALA A 46 -16.57 -3.51 4.25
C ALA A 46 -16.93 -2.21 3.51
N PRO A 47 -16.42 -1.99 2.29
CA PRO A 47 -16.73 -0.81 1.49
C PRO A 47 -18.04 -0.99 0.68
N ASP A 48 -18.71 0.12 0.39
CA ASP A 48 -19.50 0.22 -0.83
C ASP A 48 -18.53 0.29 -2.01
N VAL A 49 -18.46 -0.79 -2.79
CA VAL A 49 -17.49 -0.97 -3.89
C VAL A 49 -17.52 0.17 -4.89
N LYS A 50 -18.70 0.76 -5.15
CA LYS A 50 -18.85 1.87 -6.10
C LYS A 50 -18.25 3.19 -5.60
N SER A 51 -18.01 3.30 -4.30
CA SER A 51 -17.45 4.50 -3.67
C SER A 51 -15.93 4.46 -3.49
N ILE A 52 -15.28 3.34 -3.83
CA ILE A 52 -13.85 3.17 -3.62
C ILE A 52 -13.08 4.05 -4.60
N VAL A 53 -12.23 4.92 -4.07
CA VAL A 53 -11.28 5.73 -4.81
C VAL A 53 -9.89 5.41 -4.29
N VAL A 54 -9.01 4.98 -5.19
CA VAL A 54 -7.61 4.64 -4.89
C VAL A 54 -6.70 5.62 -5.60
N THR A 55 -5.80 6.24 -4.86
CA THR A 55 -4.83 7.19 -5.39
C THR A 55 -3.41 6.91 -4.90
N TYR A 56 -2.42 7.22 -5.72
CA TYR A 56 -1.01 7.24 -5.38
C TYR A 56 -0.46 8.64 -5.68
N GLY A 57 -0.32 9.46 -4.63
CA GLY A 57 -0.05 10.89 -4.80
C GLY A 57 -1.16 11.57 -5.60
N SER A 58 -0.80 12.12 -6.77
CA SER A 58 -1.73 12.75 -7.71
C SER A 58 -2.38 11.78 -8.71
N GLN A 59 -1.88 10.53 -8.81
CA GLN A 59 -2.38 9.54 -9.75
C GLN A 59 -3.63 8.84 -9.21
N VAL A 60 -4.71 8.82 -9.99
CA VAL A 60 -5.88 7.96 -9.73
C VAL A 60 -5.63 6.58 -10.33
N ILE A 61 -5.79 5.53 -9.53
CA ILE A 61 -5.65 4.14 -9.98
C ILE A 61 -7.04 3.59 -10.29
N ALA A 62 -7.25 3.17 -11.54
CA ALA A 62 -8.53 2.65 -12.01
C ALA A 62 -8.85 1.27 -11.38
N ASN A 63 -10.15 0.96 -11.33
CA ASN A 63 -10.59 -0.40 -11.06
C ASN A 63 -10.31 -1.27 -12.30
N ASP A 64 -9.21 -2.01 -12.26
CA ASP A 64 -8.75 -2.88 -13.34
C ASP A 64 -7.98 -4.04 -12.73
N ARG A 65 -8.21 -5.25 -13.24
CA ARG A 65 -7.63 -6.49 -12.69
C ARG A 65 -6.12 -6.61 -12.91
N LEU A 66 -5.61 -6.09 -14.02
CA LEU A 66 -4.21 -6.21 -14.40
C LEU A 66 -3.43 -4.93 -14.12
N LYS A 67 -4.02 -3.77 -14.41
CA LYS A 67 -3.33 -2.46 -14.38
C LYS A 67 -3.75 -1.57 -13.20
N GLY A 68 -4.62 -2.07 -12.33
CA GLY A 68 -5.28 -1.27 -11.31
C GLY A 68 -5.51 -2.05 -10.03
N TRP A 69 -6.69 -1.88 -9.45
CA TRP A 69 -7.14 -2.63 -8.28
C TRP A 69 -8.46 -3.37 -8.51
N THR A 70 -8.67 -4.44 -7.76
CA THR A 70 -9.92 -5.20 -7.70
C THR A 70 -10.29 -5.46 -6.25
N TYR A 71 -11.57 -5.26 -5.87
CA TYR A 71 -12.03 -5.61 -4.53
C TYR A 71 -12.32 -7.11 -4.42
N VAL A 72 -11.80 -7.75 -3.37
CA VAL A 72 -12.01 -9.17 -3.04
C VAL A 72 -12.84 -9.27 -1.76
N PRO A 73 -14.17 -9.49 -1.84
CA PRO A 73 -15.07 -9.51 -0.70
C PRO A 73 -14.70 -10.55 0.36
N ALA A 74 -14.23 -11.72 -0.07
CA ALA A 74 -13.86 -12.82 0.83
C ALA A 74 -12.71 -12.47 1.79
N LYS A 75 -11.87 -11.51 1.41
CA LYS A 75 -10.73 -11.04 2.22
C LYS A 75 -10.97 -9.65 2.82
N ASN A 76 -12.06 -8.98 2.43
CA ASN A 76 -12.27 -7.55 2.64
C ASN A 76 -11.02 -6.73 2.28
N ALA A 77 -10.51 -6.92 1.05
CA ALA A 77 -9.24 -6.35 0.62
C ALA A 77 -9.27 -5.88 -0.84
N LEU A 78 -8.40 -4.95 -1.17
CA LEU A 78 -8.07 -4.58 -2.55
C LEU A 78 -6.88 -5.39 -3.01
N GLU A 79 -7.00 -6.07 -4.15
CA GLU A 79 -5.89 -6.69 -4.83
C GLU A 79 -5.41 -5.83 -5.99
N PHE A 80 -4.11 -5.54 -6.04
CA PHE A 80 -3.47 -4.77 -7.09
C PHE A 80 -2.96 -5.70 -8.19
N GLY A 81 -3.18 -5.29 -9.44
CA GLY A 81 -2.77 -6.05 -10.60
C GLY A 81 -1.26 -6.05 -10.82
N ASP A 82 -0.78 -7.11 -11.47
CA ASP A 82 0.66 -7.33 -11.68
C ASP A 82 1.28 -6.37 -12.71
N GLU A 83 0.46 -5.71 -13.51
CA GLU A 83 0.85 -4.70 -14.50
C GLU A 83 0.54 -3.27 -14.02
N LEU A 84 0.32 -3.07 -12.72
CA LEU A 84 0.13 -1.73 -12.17
C LEU A 84 1.39 -0.89 -12.39
N VAL A 85 1.24 0.20 -13.16
CA VAL A 85 2.30 1.18 -13.37
C VAL A 85 2.00 2.42 -12.54
N LEU A 86 2.86 2.70 -11.57
CA LEU A 86 2.85 3.93 -10.79
C LEU A 86 3.76 4.95 -11.47
N THR A 87 3.27 6.17 -11.64
CA THR A 87 4.10 7.28 -12.11
C THR A 87 5.07 7.71 -11.01
N GLU A 88 6.20 8.28 -11.41
CA GLU A 88 7.12 8.89 -10.44
C GLU A 88 6.40 10.00 -9.66
N GLN A 89 6.51 9.95 -8.33
CA GLN A 89 5.92 10.92 -7.41
C GLN A 89 7.01 11.37 -6.42
N PRO A 90 6.88 12.55 -5.79
CA PRO A 90 7.83 13.03 -4.78
C PRO A 90 8.05 12.02 -3.65
N GLU A 91 9.24 12.05 -3.04
CA GLU A 91 9.54 11.22 -1.87
C GLU A 91 8.51 11.42 -0.76
N GLY A 92 8.12 10.31 -0.12
CA GLY A 92 7.08 10.30 0.93
C GLY A 92 5.64 10.19 0.41
N THR A 93 5.44 10.01 -0.91
CA THR A 93 4.11 9.74 -1.48
C THR A 93 3.55 8.40 -1.00
N THR A 94 2.30 8.40 -0.57
CA THR A 94 1.61 7.19 -0.06
C THR A 94 0.39 6.83 -0.89
N LEU A 95 0.08 5.53 -0.92
CA LEU A 95 -1.20 5.01 -1.42
C LEU A 95 -2.32 5.42 -0.47
N THR A 96 -3.38 6.01 -1.01
CA THR A 96 -4.57 6.41 -0.25
C THR A 96 -5.80 5.70 -0.81
N VAL A 97 -6.65 5.19 0.08
CA VAL A 97 -7.89 4.51 -0.29
C VAL A 97 -9.05 5.11 0.49
N ASN A 98 -9.98 5.72 -0.23
CA ASN A 98 -11.17 6.35 0.33
C ASN A 98 -12.42 5.59 -0.11
N PHE A 99 -13.34 5.34 0.82
CA PHE A 99 -14.60 4.65 0.54
C PHE A 99 -15.65 4.89 1.63
N ASN A 100 -16.91 4.80 1.23
CA ASN A 100 -18.04 4.74 2.14
C ASN A 100 -18.18 3.31 2.68
N ALA A 101 -18.51 3.18 3.97
CA ALA A 101 -18.84 1.87 4.53
C ALA A 101 -20.11 1.31 3.88
N ALA A 102 -20.13 0.01 3.59
CA ALA A 102 -21.33 -0.67 3.10
C ALA A 102 -22.46 -0.52 4.13
N ARG A 103 -23.62 -0.05 3.68
CA ARG A 103 -24.85 -0.12 4.46
C ARG A 103 -25.51 -1.46 4.18
N TYR A 104 -25.60 -2.32 5.18
CA TYR A 104 -26.46 -3.49 5.13
C TYR A 104 -27.85 -3.02 5.56
N GLU A 105 -28.78 -2.88 4.61
CA GLU A 105 -30.20 -2.81 4.97
C GLU A 105 -30.59 -4.20 5.50
N VAL A 106 -30.80 -4.28 6.82
CA VAL A 106 -31.39 -5.46 7.44
C VAL A 106 -32.84 -5.50 6.95
N LYS A 107 -33.13 -6.40 6.01
CA LYS A 107 -34.52 -6.75 5.64
C LYS A 107 -35.08 -7.74 6.66
#